data_AF-A0A1X2H0T0-F1
#
_entry.id   AF-A0A1X2H0T0-F1
#
_cell.length_a   1.000
_cell.length_b   1.000
_cell.length_c   1.000
_cell.angle_alpha   90.00
_cell.angle_beta   90.00
_cell.angle_gamma   90.00
#
_symmetry.space_group_name_H-M   'P 1'
#
loop_
_entity.id
_entity.type
_entity.pdbx_description
1 polymer ?
#
loop_
_entity_poly.entity_id
_entity_poly.type
_entity_poly.pdbx_seq_one_letter_code
_entity_poly.pdbx_strand_id
1 'polypeptide(L)'
;MVYTWRHNLTVAWNQDPDNDLTDDFFPPMAEQLQDQLSGPIERGYRQNRQVLVVLESLGESQMKQHDYRGAIDTGRALIELVYPFEGLCMIGDAAWALGRAYEAIDYYEEAREALLEGAGARPLERVQQRIAAVQAYLAKRKDPVTTLPEEVCQRIFSHLEWQQDRTTCARVSTLWRDRVLGAPIWKTLHLSLVNGVEQRIPPDELERYLQPQLQNVHIVSHGGVEALLEKLERNGCTQLKKMSKVP
;
A
#
# COMPACT_ATOMS: atom_id res chain seq x y z
N MET A 1 -12.88 14.75 12.74
CA MET A 1 -14.03 15.52 13.28
C MET A 1 -13.69 16.99 13.63
N VAL A 2 -12.44 17.45 13.41
CA VAL A 2 -12.01 18.85 13.68
C VAL A 2 -12.02 19.73 12.41
N TYR A 3 -11.91 19.13 11.21
CA TYR A 3 -11.92 19.87 9.94
C TYR A 3 -13.29 20.39 9.49
N THR A 4 -14.40 19.82 9.97
CA THR A 4 -15.76 20.25 9.63
C THR A 4 -16.19 21.55 10.31
N TRP A 5 -15.48 21.99 11.36
CA TRP A 5 -15.81 23.23 12.07
C TRP A 5 -15.37 24.50 11.33
N ARG A 6 -14.27 24.44 10.56
CA ARG A 6 -13.74 25.61 9.83
C ARG A 6 -14.58 25.96 8.59
N HIS A 7 -15.21 24.98 7.95
CA HIS A 7 -16.00 25.21 6.73
C HIS A 7 -17.39 25.80 7.01
N ASN A 8 -18.01 25.45 8.15
CA ASN A 8 -19.33 25.96 8.51
C ASN A 8 -19.33 27.43 8.99
N LEU A 9 -18.18 27.96 9.46
CA LEU A 9 -18.08 29.37 9.84
C LEU A 9 -17.95 30.30 8.62
N THR A 10 -17.38 29.85 7.51
CA THR A 10 -17.21 30.69 6.31
C THR A 10 -18.49 30.78 5.47
N VAL A 11 -19.34 29.76 5.51
CA VAL A 11 -20.60 29.74 4.72
C VAL A 11 -21.69 30.63 5.34
N ALA A 12 -21.65 30.89 6.65
CA ALA A 12 -22.63 31.75 7.33
C ALA A 12 -22.43 33.27 7.08
N TRP A 13 -21.33 33.67 6.43
CA TRP A 13 -20.95 35.09 6.27
C TRP A 13 -21.26 35.69 4.88
N ASN A 14 -21.81 34.93 3.94
CA ASN A 14 -21.96 35.35 2.54
C ASN A 14 -23.41 35.36 2.02
N GLN A 15 -24.40 35.65 2.87
CA GLN A 15 -25.80 35.77 2.42
C GLN A 15 -26.51 36.98 3.02
N ASP A 16 -25.99 38.20 2.81
CA ASP A 16 -26.81 39.38 2.51
C ASP A 16 -25.92 40.61 2.26
N PRO A 17 -25.81 41.14 1.01
CA PRO A 17 -24.99 42.33 0.75
C PRO A 17 -25.66 43.66 1.15
N ASP A 18 -26.93 43.66 1.59
CA ASP A 18 -27.69 44.89 1.89
C ASP A 18 -28.06 45.07 3.38
N ASN A 19 -27.52 44.24 4.28
CA ASN A 19 -27.84 44.36 5.70
C ASN A 19 -26.83 45.27 6.41
N ASP A 20 -27.10 46.57 6.35
CA ASP A 20 -26.35 47.67 7.00
C ASP A 20 -26.64 47.72 8.53
N LEU A 21 -26.45 46.59 9.20
CA LEU A 21 -26.51 46.48 10.66
C LEU A 21 -25.13 46.79 11.24
N THR A 22 -24.86 48.08 11.33
CA THR A 22 -24.09 48.76 12.39
C THR A 22 -23.04 47.94 13.14
N ASP A 23 -21.78 48.30 12.88
CA ASP A 23 -20.51 47.90 13.51
C ASP A 23 -20.40 48.00 15.06
N ASP A 24 -21.48 48.30 15.80
CA ASP A 24 -21.37 48.74 17.19
C ASP A 24 -21.88 47.74 18.26
N PHE A 25 -22.39 46.55 17.89
CA PHE A 25 -23.06 45.67 18.88
C PHE A 25 -22.37 44.34 19.25
N PHE A 26 -21.22 44.00 18.64
CA PHE A 26 -20.47 42.79 18.97
C PHE A 26 -18.95 42.90 19.31
N PRO A 27 -18.37 44.01 19.83
CA PRO A 27 -16.92 44.01 20.14
C PRO A 27 -16.46 43.22 21.40
N PRO A 28 -17.14 43.20 22.57
CA PRO A 28 -16.48 42.72 23.79
C PRO A 28 -16.52 41.19 23.99
N MET A 29 -17.46 40.47 23.36
CA MET A 29 -17.62 39.03 23.58
C MET A 29 -16.72 38.17 22.67
N ALA A 30 -16.42 38.65 21.46
CA ALA A 30 -15.51 37.98 20.54
C ALA A 30 -14.06 38.03 21.03
N GLU A 31 -13.58 39.19 21.50
CA GLU A 31 -12.25 39.32 22.11
C GLU A 31 -12.13 38.50 23.40
N GLN A 32 -13.16 38.50 24.26
CA GLN A 32 -13.15 37.69 25.50
C GLN A 32 -13.15 36.19 25.23
N LEU A 33 -13.89 35.71 24.23
CA LEU A 33 -13.87 34.30 23.82
C LEU A 33 -12.54 33.93 23.15
N GLN A 34 -11.96 34.83 22.36
CA GLN A 34 -10.66 34.62 21.74
C GLN A 34 -9.54 34.52 22.78
N ASP A 35 -9.58 35.32 23.84
CA ASP A 35 -8.59 35.30 24.93
C ASP A 35 -8.79 34.10 25.89
N GLN A 36 -10.05 33.65 26.07
CA GLN A 36 -10.35 32.44 26.84
C GLN A 36 -9.98 31.14 26.10
N LEU A 37 -10.07 31.13 24.77
CA LEU A 37 -9.77 29.96 23.94
C LEU A 37 -8.31 29.89 23.50
N SER A 38 -7.61 31.03 23.34
CA SER A 38 -6.20 31.09 22.93
C SER A 38 -5.28 30.34 23.91
N GLY A 39 -5.47 30.52 25.23
CA GLY A 39 -4.65 29.85 26.25
C GLY A 39 -4.72 28.32 26.26
N PRO A 40 -5.91 27.68 26.27
CA PRO A 40 -6.07 26.23 26.13
C PRO A 40 -5.59 25.69 24.78
N ILE A 41 -5.86 26.40 23.68
CA ILE A 41 -5.46 26.00 22.33
C ILE A 41 -3.92 26.02 22.22
N GLU A 42 -3.26 27.09 22.67
CA GLU A 42 -1.80 27.17 22.70
C GLU A 42 -1.16 26.11 23.59
N ARG A 43 -1.77 25.80 24.75
CA ARG A 43 -1.28 24.70 25.61
C ARG A 43 -1.41 23.35 24.92
N GLY A 44 -2.54 23.10 24.24
CA GLY A 44 -2.73 21.92 23.41
C GLY A 44 -1.69 21.81 22.29
N TYR A 45 -1.42 22.91 21.57
CA TYR A 45 -0.37 22.94 20.55
C TYR A 45 1.03 22.69 21.12
N ARG A 46 1.38 23.29 22.27
CA ARG A 46 2.67 23.05 22.92
C ARG A 46 2.83 21.59 23.35
N GLN A 47 1.78 21.01 23.92
CA GLN A 47 1.78 19.61 24.35
C GLN A 47 1.90 18.67 23.15
N ASN A 48 1.15 18.91 22.08
CA ASN A 48 1.25 18.14 20.84
C ASN A 48 2.64 18.26 20.20
N ARG A 49 3.28 19.43 20.29
CA ARG A 49 4.64 19.62 19.77
C ARG A 49 5.69 18.85 20.58
N GLN A 50 5.52 18.73 21.90
CA GLN A 50 6.41 17.90 22.72
C GLN A 50 6.26 16.41 22.38
N VAL A 51 5.02 15.95 22.17
CA VAL A 51 4.75 14.57 21.75
C VAL A 51 5.38 14.28 20.38
N LEU A 52 5.27 15.20 19.42
CA LEU A 52 5.95 15.10 18.12
C LEU A 52 7.45 14.84 18.28
N VAL A 53 8.15 15.71 19.01
CA VAL A 53 9.62 15.60 19.20
C VAL A 53 10.01 14.28 19.85
N VAL A 54 9.23 13.81 20.84
CA VAL A 54 9.48 12.52 21.50
C VAL A 54 9.32 11.35 20.53
N LEU A 55 8.26 11.37 19.71
CA LEU A 55 8.00 10.30 18.73
C LEU A 55 9.01 10.33 17.58
N GLU A 56 9.38 11.50 17.08
CA GLU A 56 10.47 11.63 16.09
C GLU A 56 11.77 11.04 16.64
N SER A 57 12.15 11.40 17.87
CA SER A 57 13.36 10.87 18.50
C SER A 57 13.28 9.36 18.75
N LEU A 58 12.10 8.83 19.10
CA LEU A 58 11.90 7.40 19.27
C LEU A 58 12.07 6.66 17.94
N GLY A 59 11.41 7.15 16.89
CA GLY A 59 11.51 6.59 15.54
C GLY A 59 12.93 6.62 14.98
N GLU A 60 13.65 7.72 15.16
CA GLU A 60 15.07 7.80 14.80
C GLU A 60 15.94 6.81 15.58
N SER A 61 15.68 6.63 16.88
CA SER A 61 16.39 5.64 17.69
C SER A 61 16.11 4.22 17.22
N GLN A 62 14.85 3.89 16.90
CA GLN A 62 14.45 2.60 16.35
C GLN A 62 15.14 2.33 15.01
N MET A 63 15.16 3.32 14.10
CA MET A 63 15.88 3.24 12.83
C MET A 63 17.38 2.95 13.03
N LYS A 64 18.04 3.64 13.98
CA LYS A 64 19.46 3.40 14.32
C LYS A 64 19.72 2.01 14.90
N GLN A 65 18.74 1.45 15.62
CA GLN A 65 18.80 0.11 16.19
C GLN A 65 18.35 -0.98 15.20
N HIS A 66 18.04 -0.61 13.95
CA HIS A 66 17.46 -1.50 12.94
C HIS A 66 16.10 -2.10 13.32
N ASP A 67 15.39 -1.51 14.28
CA ASP A 67 14.00 -1.84 14.60
C ASP A 67 13.03 -1.10 13.66
N TYR A 68 13.05 -1.51 12.38
CA TYR A 68 12.24 -0.87 11.36
C TYR A 68 10.74 -1.06 11.57
N ARG A 69 10.33 -2.15 12.24
CA ARG A 69 8.92 -2.37 12.58
C ARG A 69 8.46 -1.38 13.64
N GLY A 70 9.25 -1.21 14.70
CA GLY A 70 8.99 -0.17 15.70
C GLY A 70 8.92 1.22 15.08
N ALA A 71 9.81 1.55 14.15
CA ALA A 71 9.79 2.84 13.45
C ALA A 71 8.51 3.04 12.61
N ILE A 72 8.01 1.98 11.96
CA ILE A 72 6.73 2.03 11.23
C ILE A 72 5.56 2.30 12.18
N ASP A 73 5.50 1.60 13.31
CA ASP A 73 4.42 1.80 14.29
C ASP A 73 4.46 3.20 14.91
N THR A 74 5.67 3.73 15.19
CA THR A 74 5.88 5.13 15.59
C THR A 74 5.40 6.10 14.52
N GLY A 75 5.71 5.84 13.24
CA GLY A 75 5.24 6.64 12.11
C GLY A 75 3.71 6.66 11.99
N ARG A 76 3.04 5.53 12.24
CA ARG A 76 1.56 5.46 12.29
C ARG A 76 0.99 6.29 13.44
N ALA A 77 1.60 6.21 14.62
CA ALA A 77 1.19 7.03 15.76
C ALA A 77 1.31 8.55 15.46
N LEU A 78 2.35 8.96 14.72
CA LEU A 78 2.48 10.35 14.25
C LEU A 78 1.32 10.77 13.33
N ILE A 79 0.91 9.91 12.38
CA ILE A 79 -0.24 10.18 11.50
C ILE A 79 -1.52 10.34 12.32
N GLU A 80 -1.78 9.46 13.30
CA GLU A 80 -2.95 9.53 14.18
C GLU A 80 -2.99 10.81 15.02
N LEU A 81 -1.83 11.36 15.36
CA LEU A 81 -1.66 12.62 16.09
C LEU A 81 -1.66 13.87 15.19
N VAL A 82 -2.10 13.74 13.94
CA VAL A 82 -2.23 14.85 12.97
C VAL A 82 -0.87 15.37 12.48
N TYR A 83 0.16 14.52 12.46
CA TYR A 83 1.46 14.77 11.83
C TYR A 83 1.70 13.81 10.65
N PRO A 84 0.89 13.92 9.58
CA PRO A 84 0.93 12.96 8.48
C PRO A 84 2.28 12.99 7.76
N PHE A 85 2.88 14.17 7.59
CA PHE A 85 4.15 14.32 6.88
C PHE A 85 5.30 13.57 7.56
N GLU A 86 5.52 13.82 8.85
CA GLU A 86 6.59 13.20 9.63
C GLU A 86 6.38 11.69 9.74
N GLY A 87 5.13 11.28 9.97
CA GLY A 87 4.76 9.87 10.04
C GLY A 87 5.00 9.12 8.72
N LEU A 88 4.52 9.65 7.60
CA LEU A 88 4.70 9.05 6.27
C LEU A 88 6.17 9.00 5.86
N CYS A 89 6.95 10.06 6.14
CA CYS A 89 8.40 10.04 5.90
C CYS A 89 9.11 8.96 6.71
N MET A 90 8.74 8.79 7.99
CA MET A 90 9.34 7.77 8.86
C MET A 90 9.02 6.35 8.38
N ILE A 91 7.76 6.10 7.99
CA ILE A 91 7.36 4.80 7.42
C ILE A 91 8.09 4.55 6.09
N GLY A 92 8.18 5.56 5.22
CA GLY A 92 8.94 5.47 3.96
C GLY A 92 10.42 5.19 4.18
N ASP A 93 11.06 5.88 5.12
CA ASP A 93 12.49 5.68 5.47
C ASP A 93 12.71 4.24 6.01
N ALA A 94 11.78 3.72 6.82
CA ALA A 94 11.82 2.35 7.33
C ALA A 94 11.56 1.29 6.25
N ALA A 95 10.56 1.49 5.38
CA ALA A 95 10.27 0.62 4.24
C ALA A 95 11.46 0.55 3.27
N TRP A 96 12.09 1.70 3.02
CA TRP A 96 13.31 1.80 2.24
C TRP A 96 14.46 0.98 2.83
N ALA A 97 14.69 1.10 4.14
CA ALA A 97 15.73 0.34 4.84
C ALA A 97 15.47 -1.19 4.83
N LEU A 98 14.20 -1.61 4.75
CA LEU A 98 13.78 -3.00 4.57
C LEU A 98 13.90 -3.50 3.11
N GLY A 99 14.38 -2.66 2.18
CA GLY A 99 14.51 -2.99 0.76
C GLY A 99 13.18 -2.97 -0.01
N ARG A 100 12.12 -2.41 0.59
CA ARG A 100 10.77 -2.31 0.01
C ARG A 100 10.61 -1.00 -0.74
N ALA A 101 11.39 -0.86 -1.82
CA ALA A 101 11.54 0.40 -2.56
C ALA A 101 10.21 0.95 -3.12
N TYR A 102 9.32 0.10 -3.65
CA TYR A 102 8.02 0.55 -4.16
C TYR A 102 7.12 1.07 -3.05
N GLU A 103 6.97 0.32 -1.96
CA GLU A 103 6.23 0.75 -0.76
C GLU A 103 6.79 2.07 -0.19
N ALA A 104 8.12 2.25 -0.19
CA ALA A 104 8.72 3.50 0.23
C ALA A 104 8.35 4.68 -0.70
N ILE A 105 8.31 4.48 -2.02
CA ILE A 105 7.84 5.51 -2.96
C ILE A 105 6.40 5.90 -2.67
N ASP A 106 5.52 4.92 -2.48
CA ASP A 106 4.10 5.18 -2.22
C ASP A 106 3.93 6.08 -0.99
N TYR A 107 4.63 5.77 0.12
CA TYR A 107 4.61 6.61 1.32
C TYR A 107 5.22 8.00 1.12
N TYR A 108 6.28 8.14 0.32
CA TYR A 108 6.84 9.45 0.04
C TYR A 108 5.94 10.29 -0.86
N GLU A 109 5.23 9.69 -1.82
CA GLU A 109 4.25 10.38 -2.64
C GLU A 109 3.06 10.85 -1.79
N GLU A 110 2.55 10.02 -0.88
CA GLU A 110 1.53 10.44 0.09
C GLU A 110 2.05 11.58 0.99
N ALA A 111 3.31 11.51 1.45
CA ALA A 111 3.92 12.58 2.25
C ALA A 111 4.03 13.89 1.45
N ARG A 112 4.30 13.80 0.14
CA ARG A 112 4.35 14.93 -0.77
C ARG A 112 2.98 15.58 -0.90
N GLU A 113 1.93 14.78 -1.07
CA GLU A 113 0.54 15.26 -1.16
C GLU A 113 0.11 15.98 0.11
N ALA A 114 0.38 15.39 1.28
CA ALA A 114 0.10 16.02 2.58
C ALA A 114 0.78 17.40 2.75
N LEU A 115 1.97 17.59 2.17
CA LEU A 115 2.67 18.88 2.19
C LEU A 115 2.07 19.93 1.25
N LEU A 116 1.60 19.50 0.07
CA LEU A 116 0.95 20.40 -0.88
C LEU A 116 -0.36 20.97 -0.29
N GLU A 117 -1.05 20.19 0.54
CA GLU A 117 -2.20 20.66 1.33
C GLU A 117 -1.80 21.62 2.47
N GLY A 118 -0.58 21.47 3.01
CA GLY A 118 -0.08 22.17 4.22
C GLY A 118 0.74 23.45 4.01
N ALA A 119 0.88 23.97 2.78
CA ALA A 119 1.56 25.23 2.44
C ALA A 119 3.05 25.38 2.89
N GLY A 120 3.81 24.29 3.01
CA GLY A 120 5.22 24.30 3.40
C GLY A 120 6.21 23.98 2.26
N ALA A 121 7.05 24.94 1.82
CA ALA A 121 7.96 24.75 0.68
C ALA A 121 9.23 23.91 0.97
N ARG A 122 9.88 24.06 2.14
CA ARG A 122 11.12 23.33 2.46
C ARG A 122 10.96 21.82 2.67
N PRO A 123 9.88 21.34 3.31
CA PRO A 123 9.64 19.91 3.45
C PRO A 123 9.50 19.18 2.10
N LEU A 124 9.02 19.87 1.07
CA LEU A 124 8.76 19.30 -0.26
C LEU A 124 10.05 18.86 -0.96
N GLU A 125 11.10 19.67 -0.91
CA GLU A 125 12.40 19.34 -1.52
C GLU A 125 12.99 18.06 -0.93
N ARG A 126 12.88 17.88 0.40
CA ARG A 126 13.40 16.70 1.09
C ARG A 126 12.68 15.42 0.64
N VAL A 127 11.36 15.48 0.43
CA VAL A 127 10.59 14.33 -0.08
C VAL A 127 10.96 14.02 -1.53
N GLN A 128 11.08 15.05 -2.37
CA GLN A 128 11.48 14.87 -3.76
C GLN A 128 12.87 14.22 -3.89
N GLN A 129 13.82 14.62 -3.04
CA GLN A 129 15.13 13.99 -2.98
C GLN A 129 15.05 12.50 -2.60
N ARG A 130 14.19 12.14 -1.65
CA ARG A 130 13.95 10.73 -1.28
C ARG A 130 13.34 9.94 -2.44
N ILE A 131 12.28 10.45 -3.07
CA ILE A 131 11.64 9.82 -4.24
C ILE A 131 12.67 9.61 -5.35
N ALA A 132 13.44 10.65 -5.69
CA ALA A 132 14.48 10.58 -6.71
C ALA A 132 15.57 9.55 -6.37
N ALA A 133 15.97 9.45 -5.10
CA ALA A 133 16.94 8.45 -4.65
C ALA A 133 16.42 7.00 -4.82
N VAL A 134 15.16 6.75 -4.45
CA VAL A 134 14.53 5.43 -4.62
C VAL A 134 14.36 5.10 -6.11
N GLN A 135 13.92 6.05 -6.92
CA GLN A 135 13.80 5.88 -8.37
C GLN A 135 15.16 5.59 -9.03
N ALA A 136 16.22 6.31 -8.64
CA ALA A 136 17.57 6.07 -9.15
C ALA A 136 18.09 4.68 -8.75
N TYR A 137 17.74 4.19 -7.56
CA TYR A 137 18.05 2.83 -7.15
C TYR A 137 17.26 1.79 -7.94
N LEU A 138 15.97 1.99 -8.14
CA LEU A 138 15.12 1.09 -8.93
C LEU A 138 15.60 1.02 -10.39
N ALA A 139 15.98 2.15 -10.98
CA ALA A 139 16.55 2.20 -12.33
C ALA A 139 17.86 1.40 -12.46
N LYS A 140 18.64 1.30 -11.38
CA LYS A 140 19.87 0.49 -11.33
C LYS A 140 19.59 -0.98 -11.05
N ARG A 141 18.49 -1.30 -10.36
CA ARG A 141 18.06 -2.68 -10.16
C ARG A 141 17.59 -3.23 -11.49
N LYS A 142 18.39 -4.14 -12.04
CA LYS A 142 17.94 -4.94 -13.17
C LYS A 142 16.92 -5.95 -12.68
N ASP A 143 15.83 -6.10 -13.42
CA ASP A 143 14.84 -7.14 -13.16
C ASP A 143 15.55 -8.50 -13.20
N PRO A 144 15.51 -9.32 -12.13
CA PRO A 144 16.22 -10.59 -12.09
C PRO A 144 15.85 -11.49 -13.26
N VAL A 145 14.62 -11.43 -13.77
CA VAL A 145 14.16 -12.24 -14.91
C VAL A 145 14.76 -11.76 -16.24
N THR A 146 15.20 -10.50 -16.32
CA THR A 146 15.93 -9.99 -17.50
C THR A 146 17.42 -10.30 -17.45
N THR A 147 17.99 -10.53 -16.27
CA THR A 147 19.44 -10.69 -16.09
C THR A 147 19.91 -12.10 -15.80
N LEU A 148 19.08 -12.91 -15.16
CA LEU A 148 19.47 -14.25 -14.76
C LEU A 148 19.26 -15.21 -15.95
N PRO A 149 20.15 -16.21 -16.13
CA PRO A 149 19.93 -17.30 -17.07
C PRO A 149 18.61 -18.02 -16.78
N GLU A 150 18.01 -18.60 -17.82
CA GLU A 150 16.71 -19.25 -17.73
C GLU A 150 16.69 -20.36 -16.66
N GLU A 151 17.76 -21.15 -16.60
CA GLU A 151 17.89 -22.28 -15.69
C GLU A 151 17.89 -21.82 -14.23
N VAL A 152 18.47 -20.64 -13.97
CA VAL A 152 18.49 -20.04 -12.63
C VAL A 152 17.10 -19.55 -12.25
N CYS A 153 16.39 -18.87 -13.17
CA CYS A 153 15.00 -18.47 -12.95
C CYS A 153 14.09 -19.67 -12.68
N GLN A 154 14.19 -20.72 -13.49
CA GLN A 154 13.42 -21.95 -13.30
C GLN A 154 13.71 -22.59 -11.94
N ARG A 155 14.99 -22.63 -11.51
CA ARG A 155 15.36 -23.13 -10.18
C ARG A 155 14.76 -22.28 -9.06
N ILE A 156 14.80 -20.95 -9.18
CA ILE A 156 14.15 -20.04 -8.21
C ILE A 156 12.66 -20.34 -8.13
N PHE A 157 11.96 -20.41 -9.27
CA PHE A 157 10.52 -20.68 -9.28
C PHE A 157 10.18 -22.09 -8.77
N SER A 158 11.07 -23.06 -8.91
CA SER A 158 10.89 -24.41 -8.35
C SER A 158 10.90 -24.44 -6.83
N HIS A 159 11.54 -23.45 -6.19
CA HIS A 159 11.54 -23.28 -4.73
C HIS A 159 10.29 -22.55 -4.20
N LEU A 160 9.42 -22.05 -5.08
CA LEU A 160 8.12 -21.50 -4.66
C LEU A 160 7.19 -22.66 -4.31
N GLU A 161 7.11 -23.01 -3.03
CA GLU A 161 6.30 -24.12 -2.54
C GLU A 161 4.80 -23.85 -2.73
N TRP A 162 4.39 -22.60 -2.52
CA TRP A 162 3.00 -22.20 -2.56
C TRP A 162 2.61 -21.73 -3.95
N GLN A 163 1.48 -22.24 -4.46
CA GLN A 163 0.93 -21.80 -5.74
C GLN A 163 0.64 -20.29 -5.76
N GLN A 164 0.26 -19.71 -4.63
CA GLN A 164 -0.01 -18.28 -4.51
C GLN A 164 1.23 -17.43 -4.82
N ASP A 165 2.43 -17.89 -4.44
CA ASP A 165 3.65 -17.17 -4.75
C ASP A 165 3.92 -17.18 -6.27
N ARG A 166 3.66 -18.32 -6.93
CA ARG A 166 3.83 -18.47 -8.38
C ARG A 166 2.84 -17.61 -9.17
N THR A 167 1.56 -17.61 -8.76
CA THR A 167 0.55 -16.75 -9.41
C THR A 167 0.85 -15.29 -9.16
N THR A 168 1.37 -14.93 -7.98
CA THR A 168 1.84 -13.56 -7.68
C THR A 168 3.01 -13.17 -8.59
N CYS A 169 4.01 -14.03 -8.76
CA CYS A 169 5.11 -13.82 -9.71
C CYS A 169 4.60 -13.59 -11.14
N ALA A 170 3.61 -14.38 -11.60
CA ALA A 170 3.02 -14.24 -12.94
C ALA A 170 2.22 -12.93 -13.14
N ARG A 171 1.95 -12.20 -12.07
CA ARG A 171 1.27 -10.88 -12.10
C ARG A 171 2.25 -9.70 -12.07
N VAL A 172 3.54 -9.93 -11.80
CA VAL A 172 4.56 -8.86 -11.72
C VAL A 172 4.73 -8.14 -13.05
N SER A 173 4.94 -8.89 -14.14
CA SER A 173 5.07 -8.34 -15.49
C SER A 173 4.75 -9.42 -16.54
N THR A 174 4.62 -9.02 -17.80
CA THR A 174 4.46 -9.96 -18.92
C THR A 174 5.65 -10.91 -19.03
N LEU A 175 6.88 -10.38 -18.90
CA LEU A 175 8.09 -11.20 -18.95
C LEU A 175 8.15 -12.22 -17.80
N TRP A 176 7.82 -11.79 -16.58
CA TRP A 176 7.73 -12.70 -15.44
C TRP A 176 6.69 -13.79 -15.68
N ARG A 177 5.51 -13.41 -16.19
CA ARG A 177 4.44 -14.35 -16.54
C ARG A 177 4.92 -15.41 -17.51
N ASP A 178 5.52 -15.01 -18.63
CA ASP A 178 5.96 -15.94 -19.67
C ASP A 178 6.98 -16.93 -19.13
N ARG A 179 7.91 -16.44 -18.29
CA ARG A 179 8.96 -17.26 -17.67
C ARG A 179 8.42 -18.21 -16.61
N VAL A 180 7.50 -17.74 -15.77
CA VAL A 180 6.87 -18.56 -14.72
C VAL A 180 5.96 -19.62 -15.35
N LEU A 181 5.17 -19.27 -16.36
CA LEU A 181 4.28 -20.22 -17.05
C LEU A 181 5.04 -21.22 -17.91
N GLY A 182 6.15 -20.81 -18.53
CA GLY A 182 7.04 -21.71 -19.27
C GLY A 182 7.84 -22.68 -18.39
N ALA A 183 7.96 -22.41 -17.09
CA ALA A 183 8.69 -23.27 -16.18
C ALA A 183 7.93 -24.58 -15.88
N PRO A 184 8.63 -25.74 -15.76
CA PRO A 184 8.01 -27.05 -15.51
C PRO A 184 7.58 -27.25 -14.04
N ILE A 185 7.08 -26.20 -13.40
CA ILE A 185 6.69 -26.15 -11.98
C ILE A 185 5.19 -26.39 -11.77
N TRP A 186 4.39 -26.30 -12.83
CA TRP A 186 2.92 -26.42 -12.79
C TRP A 186 2.39 -27.86 -12.81
N LYS A 187 3.08 -28.79 -12.13
CA LYS A 187 2.66 -30.20 -12.05
C LYS A 187 1.43 -30.40 -11.17
N THR A 188 1.22 -29.51 -10.21
CA THR A 188 0.09 -29.55 -9.27
C THR A 188 -0.59 -28.19 -9.25
N LEU A 189 -1.92 -28.18 -9.39
CA LEU A 189 -2.74 -26.98 -9.37
C LEU A 189 -3.89 -27.14 -8.36
N HIS A 190 -4.01 -26.18 -7.46
CA HIS A 190 -5.06 -26.04 -6.47
C HIS A 190 -6.01 -24.92 -6.92
N LEU A 191 -7.27 -25.27 -7.12
CA LEU A 191 -8.33 -24.38 -7.58
C LEU A 191 -9.39 -24.26 -6.50
N SER A 192 -9.72 -23.03 -6.12
CA SER A 192 -10.89 -22.72 -5.30
C SER A 192 -11.92 -22.05 -6.21
N LEU A 193 -13.04 -22.73 -6.45
CA LEU A 193 -14.17 -22.24 -7.24
C LEU A 193 -15.34 -21.79 -6.34
N VAL A 194 -15.08 -21.64 -5.04
CA VAL A 194 -16.09 -21.15 -4.09
C VAL A 194 -16.23 -19.63 -4.27
N ASN A 195 -17.44 -19.18 -4.59
CA ASN A 195 -17.76 -17.76 -4.72
C ASN A 195 -17.57 -17.07 -3.36
N GLY A 196 -16.75 -16.02 -3.31
CA GLY A 196 -16.57 -15.16 -2.13
C GLY A 196 -15.34 -15.46 -1.26
N VAL A 197 -14.60 -16.54 -1.50
CA VAL A 197 -13.26 -16.73 -0.94
C VAL A 197 -12.26 -16.18 -1.93
N GLU A 198 -11.20 -15.51 -1.47
CA GLU A 198 -10.08 -15.02 -2.28
C GLU A 198 -9.70 -16.05 -3.35
N GLN A 199 -10.23 -15.86 -4.57
CA GLN A 199 -9.92 -16.74 -5.67
C GLN A 199 -8.45 -16.51 -6.00
N ARG A 200 -7.62 -17.53 -5.73
CA ARG A 200 -6.17 -17.45 -5.96
C ARG A 200 -5.84 -17.20 -7.44
N ILE A 201 -6.74 -17.58 -8.33
CA ILE A 201 -6.66 -17.37 -9.78
C ILE A 201 -8.05 -16.94 -10.27
N PRO A 202 -8.21 -15.76 -10.91
CA PRO A 202 -9.46 -15.36 -11.53
C PRO A 202 -9.91 -16.38 -12.59
N PRO A 203 -11.22 -16.63 -12.79
CA PRO A 203 -11.71 -17.65 -13.72
C PRO A 203 -11.24 -17.40 -15.17
N ASP A 204 -11.11 -16.12 -15.54
CA ASP A 204 -10.67 -15.67 -16.87
C ASP A 204 -9.18 -15.89 -17.11
N GLU A 205 -8.38 -16.00 -16.05
CA GLU A 205 -6.93 -16.26 -16.14
C GLU A 205 -6.59 -17.74 -16.06
N LEU A 206 -7.54 -18.59 -15.65
CA LEU A 206 -7.30 -20.01 -15.35
C LEU A 206 -6.63 -20.75 -16.51
N GLU A 207 -7.07 -20.49 -17.74
CA GLU A 207 -6.56 -21.18 -18.95
C GLU A 207 -5.06 -21.03 -19.11
N ARG A 208 -4.48 -19.91 -18.64
CA ARG A 208 -3.03 -19.66 -18.72
C ARG A 208 -2.21 -20.63 -17.86
N TYR A 209 -2.82 -21.18 -16.81
CA TYR A 209 -2.17 -22.09 -15.86
C TYR A 209 -2.43 -23.57 -16.20
N LEU A 210 -3.34 -23.85 -17.15
CA LEU A 210 -3.65 -25.20 -17.60
C LEU A 210 -2.61 -25.65 -18.62
N GLN A 211 -1.49 -26.18 -18.14
CA GLN A 211 -0.37 -26.59 -18.99
C GLN A 211 -0.41 -28.11 -19.28
N PRO A 212 0.04 -28.58 -20.46
CA PRO A 212 0.01 -30.02 -20.83
C PRO A 212 0.72 -30.95 -19.83
N GLN A 213 1.72 -30.43 -19.11
CA GLN A 213 2.48 -31.14 -18.07
C GLN A 213 1.78 -31.24 -16.70
N LEU A 214 0.55 -30.74 -16.57
CA LEU A 214 -0.24 -30.77 -15.34
C LEU A 214 -0.60 -32.22 -14.97
N GLN A 215 -0.28 -32.63 -13.75
CA GLN A 215 -0.47 -34.02 -13.28
C GLN A 215 -1.51 -34.14 -12.18
N ASN A 216 -1.63 -33.13 -11.31
CA ASN A 216 -2.52 -33.16 -10.17
C ASN A 216 -3.37 -31.89 -10.13
N VAL A 217 -4.68 -32.05 -9.99
CA VAL A 217 -5.61 -30.93 -9.83
C VAL A 217 -6.45 -31.14 -8.57
N HIS A 218 -6.33 -30.22 -7.63
CA HIS A 218 -7.09 -30.19 -6.39
C HIS A 218 -8.15 -29.10 -6.48
N ILE A 219 -9.42 -29.47 -6.35
CA ILE A 219 -10.54 -28.55 -6.59
C ILE A 219 -11.36 -28.46 -5.31
N VAL A 220 -11.59 -27.24 -4.84
CA VAL A 220 -12.57 -26.92 -3.81
C VAL A 220 -13.73 -26.23 -4.51
N SER A 221 -14.89 -26.87 -4.59
CA SER A 221 -16.05 -26.33 -5.33
C SER A 221 -17.36 -26.90 -4.82
N HIS A 222 -18.34 -26.04 -4.59
CA HIS A 222 -19.73 -26.44 -4.36
C HIS A 222 -20.48 -26.74 -5.66
N GLY A 223 -19.93 -26.35 -6.81
CA GLY A 223 -20.53 -26.54 -8.13
C GLY A 223 -20.09 -27.81 -8.85
N GLY A 224 -20.63 -27.98 -10.05
CA GLY A 224 -20.14 -28.96 -11.02
C GLY A 224 -18.71 -28.68 -11.49
N VAL A 225 -18.00 -29.71 -11.94
CA VAL A 225 -16.61 -29.63 -12.43
C VAL A 225 -16.51 -29.72 -13.96
N GLU A 226 -17.65 -29.80 -14.65
CA GLU A 226 -17.76 -30.07 -16.09
C GLU A 226 -17.08 -28.97 -16.92
N ALA A 227 -17.33 -27.70 -16.58
CA ALA A 227 -16.70 -26.56 -17.26
C ALA A 227 -15.17 -26.54 -17.10
N LEU A 228 -14.66 -27.03 -15.96
CA LEU A 228 -13.22 -27.16 -15.73
C LEU A 228 -12.63 -28.31 -16.55
N LEU A 229 -13.34 -29.44 -16.63
CA LEU A 229 -12.92 -30.58 -17.45
C LEU A 229 -12.81 -30.20 -18.93
N GLU A 230 -13.78 -29.46 -19.46
CA GLU A 230 -13.74 -28.96 -20.83
C GLU A 230 -12.53 -28.04 -21.06
N LYS A 231 -12.22 -27.15 -20.10
CA LYS A 231 -11.02 -26.29 -20.17
C LYS A 231 -9.73 -27.10 -20.11
N LEU A 232 -9.65 -28.13 -19.27
CA LEU A 232 -8.48 -29.02 -19.18
C LEU A 232 -8.22 -29.77 -20.48
N GLU A 233 -9.29 -30.29 -21.09
CA GLU A 233 -9.22 -30.98 -22.39
C GLU A 233 -8.78 -30.02 -23.50
N ARG A 234 -9.39 -28.84 -23.59
CA ARG A 234 -9.04 -27.81 -24.59
C ARG A 234 -7.58 -27.36 -24.50
N ASN A 235 -7.00 -27.34 -23.30
CA ASN A 235 -5.61 -26.98 -23.07
C ASN A 235 -4.64 -28.18 -23.14
N GLY A 236 -5.11 -29.35 -23.55
CA GLY A 236 -4.25 -30.52 -23.78
C GLY A 236 -3.61 -31.09 -22.52
N CYS A 237 -4.26 -30.97 -21.35
CA CYS A 237 -3.80 -31.50 -20.05
C CYS A 237 -3.93 -33.04 -19.98
N THR A 238 -3.26 -33.75 -20.89
CA THR A 238 -3.36 -35.21 -21.07
C THR A 238 -2.60 -36.01 -20.01
N GLN A 239 -1.73 -35.37 -19.21
CA GLN A 239 -0.92 -36.02 -18.18
C GLN A 239 -1.59 -36.06 -16.79
N LEU A 240 -2.87 -35.74 -16.71
CA LEU A 240 -3.59 -35.68 -15.45
C LEU A 240 -3.70 -37.07 -14.80
N LYS A 241 -3.06 -37.25 -13.65
CA LYS A 241 -3.03 -38.49 -12.87
C LYS A 241 -4.05 -38.50 -11.73
N LYS A 242 -4.27 -37.33 -11.12
CA LYS A 242 -5.13 -37.20 -9.94
C LYS A 242 -5.97 -35.94 -10.04
N MET A 243 -7.28 -36.11 -9.85
CA MET A 243 -8.23 -35.03 -9.65
C MET A 243 -8.99 -35.30 -8.36
N SER A 244 -8.91 -34.39 -7.39
CA SER A 244 -9.64 -34.53 -6.12
C SER A 244 -10.57 -33.35 -5.93
N LYS A 245 -11.85 -33.62 -5.70
CA LYS A 245 -12.84 -32.62 -5.28
C LYS A 245 -12.98 -32.68 -3.75
N VAL A 246 -12.74 -31.56 -3.10
CA VAL A 246 -13.07 -31.35 -1.69
C VAL A 246 -14.39 -30.58 -1.66
N PRO A 247 -15.44 -31.11 -1.00
CA PRO A 247 -16.74 -30.46 -0.91
C PRO A 247 -16.69 -29.13 -0.15
#